data_AF-A0A1X0U353-F1
#
_entry.id   AF-A0A1X0U353-F1
#
_cell.length_a   1.000
_cell.length_b   1.000
_cell.length_c   1.000
_cell.angle_alpha   90.00
_cell.angle_beta   90.00
_cell.angle_gamma   90.00
#
_symmetry.space_group_name_H-M   'P 1'
#
loop_
_entity.id
_entity.type
_entity.pdbx_description
1 polymer ?
#
loop_
_entity_poly.entity_id
_entity_poly.type
_entity_poly.pdbx_seq_one_letter_code
_entity_poly.pdbx_strand_id
1 'polypeptide(L)'
;MIVGILLKNYKIYGGVKYIPVTINHNFIAYIGDNGVGKSSILEALDTYFNDREWNLTKGASTTDANVPYITIAHLIDKNIAKNIIGNNNKLLEKVEKISECMWDFDTVESQLGSKSIEAKNMMLNLRRLDELYKTTHYLVLSGRGYLSTTHAHFGSFDGIMANLFAIQEFDSQRR
;
A
#
# COMPACT_ATOMS: atom_id res chain seq x y z
N MET A 1 -10.01 5.71 -5.73
CA MET A 1 -9.20 5.20 -6.85
C MET A 1 -7.98 4.47 -6.29
N ILE A 2 -7.59 3.35 -6.90
CA ILE A 2 -6.34 2.64 -6.58
C ILE A 2 -5.27 3.18 -7.52
N VAL A 3 -4.16 3.70 -6.99
CA VAL A 3 -3.12 4.38 -7.79
C VAL A 3 -1.79 3.63 -7.83
N GLY A 4 -1.57 2.73 -6.87
CA GLY A 4 -0.36 1.91 -6.81
C GLY A 4 -0.55 0.70 -5.91
N ILE A 5 0.22 -0.36 -6.18
CA ILE A 5 0.24 -1.58 -5.37
C ILE A 5 1.70 -1.93 -5.07
N LEU A 6 1.98 -2.27 -3.81
CA LEU A 6 3.24 -2.86 -3.38
C LEU A 6 2.97 -4.31 -2.97
N LEU A 7 3.49 -5.24 -3.74
CA LEU A 7 3.38 -6.68 -3.48
C LEU A 7 4.67 -7.20 -2.89
N LYS A 8 4.59 -8.10 -1.92
CA LYS A 8 5.73 -8.88 -1.47
C LYS A 8 5.41 -10.35 -1.49
N ASN A 9 6.25 -11.12 -2.20
CA ASN A 9 6.20 -12.58 -2.20
C ASN A 9 4.81 -13.17 -2.53
N TYR A 10 4.12 -12.58 -3.52
CA TYR A 10 2.82 -13.04 -4.00
C TYR A 10 2.93 -13.62 -5.42
N LYS A 11 2.55 -14.89 -5.60
CA LYS A 11 2.67 -15.68 -6.84
C LYS A 11 4.05 -15.59 -7.51
N ILE A 12 4.15 -14.82 -8.58
CA ILE A 12 5.36 -14.68 -9.38
C ILE A 12 6.18 -13.45 -8.98
N TYR A 13 5.60 -12.58 -8.15
CA TYR A 13 6.24 -11.38 -7.62
C TYR A 13 7.07 -11.75 -6.38
N GLY A 14 8.30 -12.19 -6.61
CA GLY A 14 9.28 -12.43 -5.55
C GLY A 14 9.93 -11.14 -5.05
N GLY A 15 10.21 -11.09 -3.74
CA GLY A 15 10.62 -9.87 -3.07
C GLY A 15 9.52 -8.81 -3.07
N VAL A 16 9.88 -7.57 -2.74
CA VAL A 16 8.97 -6.43 -2.88
C VAL A 16 8.92 -6.01 -4.35
N LYS A 17 7.74 -5.67 -4.85
CA LYS A 17 7.49 -5.19 -6.22
C LYS A 17 6.43 -4.10 -6.22
N TYR A 18 6.77 -2.95 -6.81
CA TYR A 18 5.81 -1.88 -7.05
C TYR A 18 5.16 -2.07 -8.42
N ILE A 19 3.84 -1.99 -8.45
CA ILE A 19 3.01 -2.02 -9.65
C ILE A 19 2.24 -0.69 -9.73
N PRO A 20 2.54 0.16 -10.72
CA PRO A 20 1.74 1.36 -10.96
C PRO A 20 0.38 0.95 -11.51
N VAL A 21 -0.67 1.59 -11.00
CA VAL A 21 -2.04 1.33 -11.45
C VAL A 21 -2.48 2.46 -12.38
N THR A 22 -2.69 3.66 -11.84
CA THR A 22 -3.09 4.83 -12.63
C THR A 22 -2.66 6.12 -11.95
N ILE A 23 -2.44 7.17 -12.75
CA ILE A 23 -2.05 8.50 -12.27
C ILE A 23 -3.07 9.58 -12.68
N ASN A 24 -3.93 9.32 -13.66
CA ASN A 24 -5.07 10.19 -14.01
C ASN A 24 -6.01 9.56 -15.06
N HIS A 25 -6.14 8.24 -15.07
CA HIS A 25 -6.88 7.52 -16.10
C HIS A 25 -7.87 6.54 -15.49
N ASN A 26 -9.07 6.50 -16.07
CA ASN A 26 -10.14 5.58 -15.67
C ASN A 26 -9.93 4.16 -16.22
N PHE A 27 -8.97 3.98 -17.13
CA PHE A 27 -8.66 2.71 -17.75
C PHE A 27 -7.16 2.42 -17.65
N ILE A 28 -6.85 1.16 -17.36
CA ILE A 28 -5.49 0.63 -17.30
C ILE A 28 -5.46 -0.70 -18.05
N ALA A 29 -4.37 -0.96 -18.76
CA ALA A 29 -4.15 -2.23 -19.43
C ALA A 29 -2.79 -2.79 -19.03
N TYR A 30 -2.78 -3.99 -18.46
CA TYR A 30 -1.57 -4.78 -18.28
C TYR A 30 -1.42 -5.71 -19.48
N ILE A 31 -0.41 -5.47 -20.33
CA ILE A 31 -0.14 -6.23 -21.55
C ILE A 31 1.21 -6.93 -21.41
N GLY A 32 1.33 -8.15 -21.96
CA GLY A 32 2.55 -8.94 -21.93
C GLY A 32 2.26 -10.41 -22.22
N ASP A 33 3.29 -11.25 -22.20
CA ASP A 33 3.19 -12.67 -22.53
C ASP A 33 2.42 -13.50 -21.49
N ASN A 34 2.00 -14.71 -21.88
CA ASN A 34 1.35 -15.65 -20.98
C ASN A 34 2.30 -16.06 -19.85
N GLY A 35 1.78 -16.12 -18.62
CA GLY A 35 2.57 -16.47 -17.43
C GLY A 35 3.41 -15.34 -16.82
N VAL A 36 3.49 -14.15 -17.43
CA VAL A 36 4.29 -13.01 -16.89
C VAL A 36 3.70 -12.36 -15.63
N GLY A 37 2.54 -12.82 -15.16
CA GLY A 37 1.93 -12.35 -13.90
C GLY A 37 0.81 -11.34 -14.01
N LYS A 38 0.30 -11.04 -15.21
CA LYS A 38 -0.84 -10.12 -15.42
C LYS A 38 -2.04 -10.47 -14.53
N SER A 39 -2.48 -11.73 -14.55
CA SER A 39 -3.58 -12.21 -13.72
C SER A 39 -3.23 -12.20 -12.23
N SER A 40 -1.95 -12.40 -11.88
CA SER A 40 -1.50 -12.36 -10.48
C SER A 40 -1.71 -11.00 -9.82
N ILE A 41 -1.66 -9.90 -10.59
CA ILE A 41 -1.99 -8.55 -10.09
C ILE A 41 -3.46 -8.49 -9.67
N LEU A 42 -4.36 -8.98 -10.52
CA LEU A 42 -5.80 -9.00 -10.26
C LEU A 42 -6.15 -9.94 -9.11
N GLU A 43 -5.48 -11.08 -9.02
CA GLU A 43 -5.64 -12.00 -7.90
C GLU A 43 -5.16 -11.41 -6.58
N ALA A 44 -4.05 -10.66 -6.57
CA ALA A 44 -3.63 -9.95 -5.36
C ALA A 44 -4.68 -8.93 -4.91
N LEU A 45 -5.32 -8.23 -5.86
CA LEU A 45 -6.45 -7.34 -5.54
C LEU A 45 -7.64 -8.14 -4.99
N ASP A 46 -7.97 -9.29 -5.56
CA ASP A 46 -9.04 -10.17 -5.07
C ASP A 46 -8.74 -10.69 -3.65
N THR A 47 -7.51 -11.12 -3.37
CA THR A 47 -7.03 -11.46 -2.02
C THR A 47 -7.15 -10.28 -1.05
N TYR A 48 -6.79 -9.07 -1.49
CA TYR A 48 -6.84 -7.88 -0.65
C TYR A 48 -8.27 -7.45 -0.31
N PHE A 49 -9.19 -7.43 -1.28
CA PHE A 49 -10.55 -6.91 -1.07
C PHE A 49 -11.54 -7.98 -0.59
N ASN A 50 -11.36 -9.24 -0.97
CA ASN A 50 -12.35 -10.30 -0.79
C ASN A 50 -11.86 -11.47 0.07
N ASP A 51 -10.76 -11.29 0.81
CA ASP A 51 -10.24 -12.31 1.75
C ASP A 51 -10.02 -13.69 1.09
N ARG A 52 -9.66 -13.70 -0.20
CA ARG A 52 -9.30 -14.95 -0.90
C ARG A 52 -8.05 -15.58 -0.32
N GLU A 53 -7.90 -16.88 -0.59
CA GLU A 53 -6.69 -17.61 -0.27
C GLU A 53 -5.44 -16.95 -0.88
N TRP A 54 -4.36 -16.94 -0.10
CA TRP A 54 -3.09 -16.36 -0.50
C TRP A 54 -2.28 -17.33 -1.34
N ASN A 55 -1.97 -16.93 -2.58
CA ASN A 55 -1.06 -17.68 -3.43
C ASN A 55 0.36 -17.14 -3.26
N LEU A 56 1.16 -17.80 -2.42
CA LEU A 56 2.50 -17.34 -2.08
C LEU A 56 3.52 -17.64 -3.18
N THR A 57 4.55 -16.79 -3.27
CA THR A 57 5.72 -17.09 -4.11
C THR A 57 6.42 -18.35 -3.61
N LYS A 58 6.83 -19.22 -4.55
CA LYS A 58 7.53 -20.47 -4.22
C LYS A 58 8.79 -20.18 -3.39
N GLY A 59 8.86 -20.75 -2.19
CA GLY A 59 9.99 -20.57 -1.27
C GLY A 59 9.91 -19.30 -0.41
N ALA A 60 8.78 -18.59 -0.41
CA ALA A 60 8.56 -17.46 0.50
C ALA A 60 8.48 -17.93 1.96
N SER A 61 9.19 -17.24 2.86
CA SER A 61 9.02 -17.43 4.30
C SER A 61 7.74 -16.76 4.79
N THR A 62 7.06 -17.38 5.75
CA THR A 62 5.79 -16.92 6.31
C THR A 62 5.86 -16.50 7.78
N THR A 63 7.06 -16.54 8.39
CA THR A 63 7.22 -16.45 9.86
C THR A 63 8.17 -15.35 10.32
N ASP A 64 8.73 -14.55 9.41
CA ASP A 64 9.83 -13.64 9.72
C ASP A 64 9.78 -12.39 8.83
N ALA A 65 10.82 -11.56 8.81
CA ALA A 65 10.87 -10.30 8.05
C ALA A 65 10.62 -10.45 6.53
N ASN A 66 10.46 -11.67 6.01
CA ASN A 66 10.06 -12.01 4.65
C ASN A 66 8.57 -12.34 4.44
N VAL A 67 7.73 -12.17 5.47
CA VAL A 67 6.28 -12.38 5.39
C VAL A 67 5.69 -11.67 4.17
N PRO A 68 4.91 -12.38 3.34
CA PRO A 68 4.22 -11.83 2.18
C PRO A 68 3.22 -10.75 2.58
N TYR A 69 3.04 -9.76 1.72
CA TYR A 69 2.05 -8.71 1.93
C TYR A 69 1.53 -8.10 0.64
N ILE A 70 0.40 -7.43 0.76
CA ILE A 70 -0.21 -6.61 -0.29
C ILE A 70 -0.53 -5.25 0.34
N THR A 71 0.09 -4.18 -0.15
CA THR A 71 -0.20 -2.80 0.26
C THR A 71 -0.71 -2.03 -0.95
N ILE A 72 -1.80 -1.28 -0.78
CA ILE A 72 -2.42 -0.48 -1.84
C ILE A 72 -2.33 0.99 -1.46
N ALA A 73 -1.97 1.84 -2.43
CA ALA A 73 -2.21 3.27 -2.35
C ALA A 73 -3.59 3.62 -2.90
N HIS A 74 -4.39 4.23 -2.03
CA HIS A 74 -5.73 4.70 -2.31
C HIS A 74 -5.72 6.22 -2.40
N LEU A 75 -6.44 6.71 -3.40
CA LEU A 75 -6.82 8.10 -3.52
C LEU A 75 -8.33 8.20 -3.27
N ILE A 76 -8.73 8.78 -2.16
CA ILE A 76 -10.12 8.79 -1.69
C ILE A 76 -10.63 10.24 -1.71
N ASP A 77 -11.71 10.49 -2.45
CA ASP A 77 -12.34 11.82 -2.47
C ASP A 77 -12.76 12.24 -1.06
N LYS A 78 -12.42 13.47 -0.65
CA LYS A 78 -12.67 13.94 0.72
C LYS A 78 -14.15 14.03 1.05
N ASN A 79 -15.01 14.34 0.07
CA ASN A 79 -16.47 14.40 0.30
C ASN A 79 -17.04 12.99 0.48
N ILE A 80 -16.61 12.03 -0.35
CA ILE A 80 -16.99 10.62 -0.21
C ILE A 80 -16.52 10.08 1.15
N ALA A 81 -15.27 10.34 1.53
CA ALA A 81 -14.72 9.92 2.82
C ALA A 81 -15.54 10.49 4.00
N LYS A 82 -15.83 11.79 4.00
CA LYS A 82 -16.64 12.44 5.04
C LYS A 82 -18.05 11.84 5.14
N ASN A 83 -18.67 11.55 4.00
CA ASN A 83 -20.00 10.94 3.97
C ASN A 83 -20.00 9.52 4.55
N ILE A 84 -18.99 8.71 4.26
CA ILE A 84 -18.88 7.32 4.75
C ILE A 84 -18.47 7.29 6.23
N ILE A 85 -17.50 8.11 6.64
CA ILE A 85 -17.00 8.16 8.02
C ILE A 85 -18.05 8.76 8.96
N GLY A 86 -18.88 9.69 8.46
CA GLY A 86 -19.91 10.37 9.23
C GLY A 86 -19.31 11.11 10.43
N ASN A 87 -19.88 10.89 11.61
CA ASN A 87 -19.49 11.60 12.84
C ASN A 87 -18.29 10.98 13.58
N ASN A 88 -17.58 10.02 12.98
CA ASN A 88 -16.41 9.40 13.61
C ASN A 88 -15.15 10.27 13.45
N ASN A 89 -15.10 11.37 14.21
CA ASN A 89 -14.02 12.36 14.15
C ASN A 89 -12.63 11.74 14.42
N LYS A 90 -12.55 10.71 15.28
CA LYS A 90 -11.29 10.02 15.57
C LYS A 90 -10.76 9.24 14.36
N LEU A 91 -11.66 8.63 13.58
CA LEU A 91 -11.26 7.94 12.35
C LEU A 91 -10.84 8.94 11.28
N LEU A 92 -11.58 10.04 11.14
CA LEU A 92 -11.24 11.12 10.20
C LEU A 92 -9.85 11.69 10.49
N GLU A 93 -9.57 12.00 11.75
CA GLU A 93 -8.26 12.49 12.19
C GLU A 93 -7.12 11.53 11.83
N LYS A 94 -7.32 10.21 12.00
CA LYS A 94 -6.32 9.21 11.59
C LYS A 94 -6.10 9.19 10.08
N VAL A 95 -7.17 9.29 9.28
CA VAL A 95 -7.09 9.35 7.81
C VAL A 95 -6.37 10.61 7.36
N GLU A 96 -6.70 11.76 7.95
CA GLU A 96 -6.06 13.04 7.68
C GLU A 96 -4.57 12.99 8.00
N LYS A 97 -4.21 12.47 9.18
CA LYS A 97 -2.82 12.31 9.60
C LYS A 97 -2.01 11.40 8.67
N ILE A 98 -2.58 10.26 8.24
CA ILE A 98 -1.93 9.40 7.24
C ILE A 98 -1.77 10.15 5.92
N SER A 99 -2.81 10.85 5.47
CA SER A 99 -2.77 11.57 4.21
C SER A 99 -1.76 12.70 4.20
N GLU A 100 -1.66 13.48 5.27
CA GLU A 100 -0.67 14.55 5.41
C GLU A 100 0.75 13.98 5.34
N CYS A 101 1.00 12.88 6.06
CA CYS A 101 2.28 12.18 5.99
C CYS A 101 2.58 11.70 4.56
N MET A 102 1.61 11.11 3.86
CA MET A 102 1.83 10.55 2.53
C MET A 102 1.95 11.58 1.42
N TRP A 103 1.43 12.78 1.61
CA TRP A 103 1.67 13.92 0.72
C TRP A 103 3.03 14.59 0.94
N ASP A 104 3.71 14.32 2.06
CA ASP A 104 5.09 14.76 2.31
C ASP A 104 6.09 13.75 1.74
N PHE A 105 6.17 13.72 0.41
CA PHE A 105 7.00 12.77 -0.33
C PHE A 105 8.48 12.82 0.06
N ASP A 106 9.02 14.02 0.29
CA ASP A 106 10.45 14.20 0.61
C ASP A 106 10.77 13.59 1.98
N THR A 107 9.93 13.86 2.99
CA THR A 107 10.10 13.25 4.31
C THR A 107 9.95 11.73 4.24
N VAL A 108 8.93 11.23 3.56
CA VAL A 108 8.69 9.77 3.44
C VAL A 108 9.86 9.07 2.75
N GLU A 109 10.34 9.61 1.63
CA GLU A 109 11.47 9.05 0.89
C GLU A 109 12.77 9.03 1.72
N SER A 110 12.99 10.04 2.56
CA SER A 110 14.15 10.13 3.46
C SER A 110 14.12 9.08 4.58
N GLN A 111 12.92 8.72 5.06
CA GLN A 111 12.72 7.72 6.11
C GLN A 111 12.75 6.28 5.57
N LEU A 112 12.51 6.09 4.27
CA LEU A 112 12.63 4.80 3.62
C LEU A 112 14.10 4.34 3.56
N GLY A 113 14.36 3.15 4.09
CA GLY A 113 15.67 2.51 4.05
C GLY A 113 16.26 2.43 2.63
N SER A 114 17.59 2.42 2.53
CA SER A 114 18.31 2.39 1.24
C SER A 114 17.94 1.20 0.34
N LYS A 115 17.54 0.07 0.94
CA LYS A 115 17.12 -1.15 0.22
C LYS A 115 15.66 -1.14 -0.22
N SER A 116 14.85 -0.16 0.18
CA SER A 116 13.42 -0.06 -0.14
C SER A 116 13.15 0.55 -1.52
N ILE A 117 13.85 0.06 -2.54
CA ILE A 117 13.85 0.63 -3.91
C ILE A 117 12.44 0.73 -4.48
N GLU A 118 11.65 -0.33 -4.35
CA GLU A 118 10.30 -0.42 -4.91
C GLU A 118 9.32 0.54 -4.20
N ALA A 119 9.45 0.71 -2.89
CA ALA A 119 8.69 1.70 -2.14
C ALA A 119 9.08 3.14 -2.52
N LYS A 120 10.36 3.39 -2.82
CA LYS A 120 10.82 4.69 -3.35
C LYS A 120 10.28 4.95 -4.75
N ASN A 121 10.26 3.94 -5.62
CA ASN A 121 9.65 4.03 -6.95
C ASN A 121 8.15 4.34 -6.86
N MET A 122 7.46 3.74 -5.88
CA MET A 122 6.07 4.05 -5.58
C MET A 122 5.91 5.53 -5.21
N MET A 123 6.72 6.07 -4.29
CA MET A 123 6.60 7.47 -3.90
C MET A 123 6.88 8.44 -5.04
N LEU A 124 7.91 8.17 -5.83
CA LEU A 124 8.23 8.96 -7.03
C LEU A 124 7.05 9.01 -8.01
N ASN A 125 6.36 7.88 -8.20
CA ASN A 125 5.20 7.80 -9.07
C ASN A 125 4.00 8.57 -8.49
N LEU A 126 3.71 8.39 -7.20
CA LEU A 126 2.60 9.04 -6.50
C LEU A 126 2.76 10.57 -6.42
N ARG A 127 3.99 11.09 -6.42
CA ARG A 127 4.27 12.54 -6.45
C ARG A 127 3.59 13.24 -7.63
N ARG A 128 3.37 12.54 -8.74
CA ARG A 128 2.68 13.07 -9.93
C ARG A 128 1.19 13.38 -9.70
N LEU A 129 0.62 12.92 -8.57
CA LEU A 129 -0.77 13.18 -8.18
C LEU A 129 -0.93 14.50 -7.40
N ASP A 130 0.17 15.08 -6.90
CA ASP A 130 0.15 16.21 -5.96
C ASP A 130 -0.67 17.39 -6.50
N GLU A 131 -0.27 17.90 -7.67
CA GLU A 131 -0.89 19.05 -8.34
C GLU A 131 -2.37 18.82 -8.67
N LEU A 132 -2.78 17.56 -8.86
CA LEU A 132 -4.13 17.21 -9.31
C LEU A 132 -5.08 16.93 -8.14
N TYR A 133 -4.57 16.36 -7.04
CA TYR A 133 -5.42 15.67 -6.08
C TYR A 133 -5.17 15.98 -4.60
N LYS A 134 -4.07 16.64 -4.21
CA LYS A 134 -3.75 16.88 -2.79
C LYS A 134 -4.85 17.63 -2.03
N THR A 135 -5.48 18.60 -2.68
CA THR A 135 -6.53 19.41 -2.05
C THR A 135 -7.87 18.69 -1.97
N THR A 136 -8.18 17.83 -2.95
CA THR A 136 -9.49 17.20 -3.13
C THR A 136 -9.58 15.77 -2.58
N HIS A 137 -8.45 15.08 -2.44
CA HIS A 137 -8.39 13.68 -2.06
C HIS A 137 -7.46 13.41 -0.87
N TYR A 138 -7.77 12.38 -0.10
CA TYR A 138 -6.86 11.74 0.83
C TYR A 138 -6.00 10.71 0.09
N LEU A 139 -4.69 10.73 0.31
CA LEU A 139 -3.76 9.70 -0.14
C LEU A 139 -3.46 8.77 1.04
N VAL A 140 -3.95 7.53 0.97
CA VAL A 140 -3.87 6.59 2.10
C VAL A 140 -3.25 5.29 1.63
N LEU A 141 -2.27 4.80 2.38
CA LEU A 141 -1.81 3.42 2.23
C LEU A 141 -2.62 2.52 3.14
N SER A 142 -2.94 1.33 2.66
CA SER A 142 -3.46 0.26 3.50
C SER A 142 -3.03 -1.08 2.94
N GLY A 143 -2.67 -1.99 3.83
CA GLY A 143 -2.17 -3.29 3.42
C GLY A 143 -2.66 -4.41 4.32
N ARG A 144 -2.38 -5.63 3.85
CA ARG A 144 -2.64 -6.88 4.53
C ARG A 144 -1.36 -7.71 4.49
N GLY A 145 -0.96 -8.24 5.63
CA GLY A 145 0.11 -9.23 5.74
C GLY A 145 -0.46 -10.65 5.70
N TYR A 146 0.30 -11.60 5.18
CA TYR A 146 -0.07 -13.02 5.26
C TYR A 146 -0.26 -13.43 6.73
N LEU A 147 -1.40 -14.07 7.05
CA LEU A 147 -1.83 -14.47 8.39
C LEU A 147 -2.02 -13.36 9.44
N SER A 148 -1.79 -12.09 9.08
CA SER A 148 -2.07 -10.95 9.96
C SER A 148 -3.53 -10.53 9.80
N THR A 149 -4.40 -11.10 10.64
CA THR A 149 -5.85 -10.81 10.63
C THR A 149 -6.25 -9.71 11.60
N THR A 150 -5.35 -9.33 12.54
CA THR A 150 -5.66 -8.42 13.64
C THR A 150 -4.88 -7.12 13.64
N HIS A 151 -3.84 -6.99 12.81
CA HIS A 151 -2.96 -5.82 12.81
C HIS A 151 -2.94 -5.14 11.44
N ALA A 152 -2.98 -3.80 11.45
CA ALA A 152 -2.78 -3.02 10.24
C ALA A 152 -1.37 -3.26 9.70
N HIS A 153 -1.24 -3.43 8.39
CA HIS A 153 0.04 -3.70 7.75
C HIS A 153 0.24 -2.70 6.61
N PHE A 154 1.39 -2.03 6.55
CA PHE A 154 1.76 -1.04 5.54
C PHE A 154 3.03 -1.44 4.78
N GLY A 155 3.67 -2.56 5.15
CA GLY A 155 4.81 -3.13 4.45
C GLY A 155 6.05 -2.27 4.62
N SER A 156 6.66 -1.82 3.51
CA SER A 156 7.84 -0.96 3.58
C SER A 156 7.64 0.36 4.35
N PHE A 157 6.40 0.73 4.64
CA PHE A 157 6.03 1.96 5.34
C PHE A 157 5.68 1.74 6.83
N ASP A 158 5.77 0.51 7.35
CA ASP A 158 5.36 0.22 8.74
C ASP A 158 6.11 1.06 9.78
N GLY A 159 7.42 1.24 9.62
CA GLY A 159 8.21 2.09 10.53
C GLY A 159 7.78 3.56 10.51
N ILE A 160 7.35 4.06 9.34
CA ILE A 160 6.86 5.44 9.17
C ILE A 160 5.52 5.58 9.89
N MET A 161 4.62 4.61 9.71
CA MET A 161 3.31 4.61 10.39
C MET A 161 3.45 4.41 11.91
N ALA A 162 4.39 3.57 12.34
CA ALA A 162 4.73 3.39 13.76
C ALA A 162 5.12 4.71 14.41
N ASN A 163 6.05 5.44 13.79
CA ASN A 163 6.49 6.75 14.27
C ASN A 163 5.35 7.78 14.23
N LEU A 164 4.55 7.80 13.17
CA LEU A 164 3.43 8.72 13.00
C LEU A 164 2.39 8.59 14.12
N PHE A 165 2.14 7.37 14.59
CA PHE A 165 1.17 7.08 15.64
C PHE A 165 1.78 6.81 17.02
N ALA A 166 3.11 6.99 17.18
CA ALA A 166 3.85 6.65 18.39
C ALA A 166 3.57 5.21 18.89
N ILE A 167 3.45 4.27 17.94
CA ILE A 167 3.21 2.86 18.22
C ILE A 167 4.55 2.17 18.41
N GLN A 168 4.72 1.49 19.55
CA GLN A 168 5.98 0.83 19.91
C GLN A 168 6.19 -0.51 19.18
N GLU A 169 5.13 -1.18 18.70
CA GLU A 169 5.23 -2.45 17.97
C GLU A 169 4.24 -2.50 16.79
N PHE A 170 4.74 -2.70 15.57
CA PHE A 170 3.96 -3.28 14.46
C PHE A 170 4.44 -4.72 14.25
N ASP A 171 3.50 -5.64 13.98
CA ASP A 171 3.78 -7.07 13.82
C ASP A 171 4.86 -7.37 12.77
N SER A 172 5.02 -6.52 11.75
CA SER A 172 6.06 -6.67 10.72
C SER A 172 7.49 -6.46 11.23
N GLN A 173 7.66 -6.02 12.49
CA GLN A 173 8.95 -5.86 13.16
C GLN A 173 9.28 -6.97 14.16
N ARG A 174 8.39 -7.93 14.41
CA ARG A 174 8.73 -9.10 15.23
C ARG A 174 9.70 -9.98 14.44
N ARG A 175 10.98 -9.87 14.80
CA ARG A 175 12.09 -10.69 14.32
C ARG A 175 12.01 -12.10 14.86
#